data_AF-A0A920G8X5-F1
#
_entry.id   AF-A0A920G8X5-F1
#
_cell.length_a   1.000
_cell.length_b   1.000
_cell.length_c   1.000
_cell.angle_alpha   90.00
_cell.angle_beta   90.00
_cell.angle_gamma   90.00
#
_symmetry.space_group_name_H-M   'P 1'
#
loop_
_entity.id
_entity.type
_entity.pdbx_description
1 polymer ?
#
loop_
_entity_poly.entity_id
_entity_poly.type
_entity_poly.pdbx_seq_one_letter_code
_entity_poly.pdbx_strand_id
1 'polypeptide(L)'
;MGISSILSDIKNDRNSNNKNLKDNSPPLPKIDSKEFQKVLDTRRSVRVYTDEEIPEKIVNKCLENALKAPTSSNLQTWEIYWVRSKDNKDKLIKACFSQPAAKTAKELFVFVARPDHWRRNNDMMLDYINTRDNPPNSVLNYYGKITKYAYNQGFLNLFGFLKKLLIFFLDHLELYQESQHRLVI
;
A
#
# COMPACT_ATOMS: atom_id res chain seq x y z
N MET A 1 23.98 12.97 -9.03
CA MET A 1 24.04 12.11 -7.82
C MET A 1 23.42 10.76 -8.17
N GLY A 2 24.25 9.74 -8.40
CA GLY A 2 23.80 8.42 -8.88
C GLY A 2 23.37 7.45 -7.78
N ILE A 3 22.92 6.26 -8.17
CA ILE A 3 22.51 5.17 -7.27
C ILE A 3 23.58 4.86 -6.21
N SER A 4 24.87 4.97 -6.58
CA SER A 4 25.99 4.78 -5.66
C SER A 4 25.98 5.72 -4.45
N SER A 5 25.53 6.98 -4.61
CA SER A 5 25.48 7.92 -3.47
C SER A 5 24.31 7.60 -2.55
N ILE A 6 23.19 7.14 -3.10
CA ILE A 6 22.03 6.71 -2.31
C ILE A 6 22.39 5.47 -1.50
N LEU A 7 23.10 4.51 -2.10
CA LEU A 7 23.57 3.31 -1.40
C LEU A 7 24.59 3.64 -0.31
N SER A 8 25.48 4.61 -0.54
CA SER A 8 26.40 5.07 0.51
C SER A 8 25.67 5.77 1.65
N ASP A 9 24.68 6.62 1.35
CA ASP A 9 23.86 7.31 2.36
C ASP A 9 23.07 6.30 3.19
N ILE A 10 22.48 5.28 2.55
CA ILE A 10 21.81 4.17 3.25
C ILE A 10 22.79 3.41 4.14
N LYS A 11 24.01 3.12 3.66
CA LYS A 11 25.01 2.38 4.44
C LYS A 11 25.52 3.21 5.63
N ASN A 12 25.70 4.52 5.43
CA ASN A 12 26.12 5.45 6.47
C ASN A 12 25.02 5.63 7.53
N ASP A 13 23.77 5.82 7.13
CA ASP A 13 22.63 5.92 8.05
C ASP A 13 22.39 4.60 8.80
N ARG A 14 22.54 3.44 8.14
CA ARG A 14 22.47 2.16 8.85
C ARG A 14 23.59 2.04 9.88
N ASN A 15 24.83 2.42 9.54
CA ASN A 15 25.96 2.33 10.46
C ASN A 15 25.89 3.34 11.61
N SER A 16 25.33 4.54 11.39
CA SER A 16 25.12 5.54 12.45
C SER A 16 23.97 5.14 13.38
N ASN A 17 22.87 4.62 12.81
CA ASN A 17 21.71 4.17 13.59
C ASN A 17 22.00 2.87 14.37
N ASN A 18 22.73 1.90 13.81
CA ASN A 18 23.00 0.63 14.52
C ASN A 18 23.85 0.80 15.79
N LYS A 19 24.59 1.90 15.93
CA LYS A 19 25.38 2.18 17.14
C LYS A 19 24.56 2.78 18.29
N ASN A 20 23.31 3.23 18.06
CA ASN A 20 22.51 3.95 19.07
C ASN A 20 20.98 3.73 19.02
N LEU A 21 20.46 2.78 18.23
CA LEU A 21 19.03 2.44 18.25
C LEU A 21 18.64 1.71 19.54
N LYS A 22 18.42 2.46 20.63
CA LYS A 22 17.45 2.02 21.63
C LYS A 22 16.08 2.23 21.02
N ASP A 23 15.34 1.15 20.79
CA ASP A 23 13.94 1.25 20.41
C ASP A 23 13.18 1.95 21.55
N ASN A 24 12.93 3.25 21.36
CA ASN A 24 12.19 4.08 22.31
C ASN A 24 10.68 3.95 22.11
N SER A 25 10.22 2.97 21.33
CA SER A 25 8.80 2.68 21.21
C SER A 25 8.23 2.32 22.58
N PRO A 26 7.02 2.78 22.91
CA PRO A 26 6.36 2.37 24.14
C PRO A 26 6.28 0.83 24.18
N PRO A 27 6.36 0.22 25.38
CA PRO A 27 6.21 -1.22 25.50
C PRO A 27 4.87 -1.64 24.88
N LEU A 28 4.91 -2.73 24.10
CA LEU A 28 3.70 -3.23 23.46
C LEU A 28 2.65 -3.57 24.54
N PRO A 29 1.38 -3.22 24.32
CA PRO A 29 0.33 -3.67 25.20
C PRO A 29 0.27 -5.22 25.18
N LYS A 30 -0.33 -5.81 26.21
CA LYS A 30 -0.58 -7.26 26.22
C LYS A 30 -1.52 -7.62 25.07
N ILE A 31 -1.03 -8.41 24.11
CA ILE A 31 -1.80 -8.87 22.94
C ILE A 31 -2.27 -10.30 23.20
N ASP A 32 -3.58 -10.52 23.08
CA ASP A 32 -4.16 -11.87 23.10
C ASP A 32 -4.27 -12.42 21.68
N SER A 33 -3.33 -13.28 21.29
CA SER A 33 -3.32 -13.91 19.97
C SER A 33 -4.50 -14.85 19.75
N LYS A 34 -5.05 -15.45 20.82
CA LYS A 34 -6.16 -16.40 20.71
C LYS A 34 -7.45 -15.69 20.32
N GLU A 35 -7.70 -14.50 20.85
CA GLU A 35 -8.88 -13.70 20.45
C GLU A 35 -8.79 -13.28 18.99
N PHE A 36 -7.61 -12.89 18.51
CA PHE A 36 -7.43 -12.58 17.08
C PHE A 36 -7.66 -13.81 16.19
N GLN A 37 -7.17 -14.99 16.60
CA GLN A 37 -7.38 -16.23 15.86
C GLN A 37 -8.87 -16.57 15.70
N LYS A 38 -9.69 -16.39 16.75
CA LYS A 38 -11.15 -16.60 16.66
C LYS A 38 -11.79 -15.72 15.58
N VAL A 39 -11.35 -14.46 15.43
CA VAL A 39 -11.87 -13.57 14.38
C VAL A 39 -11.52 -14.11 13.00
N LEU A 40 -10.29 -14.59 12.81
CA LEU A 40 -9.85 -15.16 11.53
C LEU A 40 -10.64 -16.41 11.15
N ASP A 41 -10.82 -17.34 12.10
CA ASP A 41 -11.46 -18.63 11.87
C ASP A 41 -12.98 -18.51 11.66
N THR A 42 -13.61 -17.53 12.33
CA THR A 42 -15.07 -17.34 12.26
C THR A 42 -15.52 -16.37 11.17
N ARG A 43 -14.60 -15.68 10.49
CA ARG A 43 -14.95 -14.78 9.38
C ARG A 43 -15.37 -15.59 8.15
N ARG A 44 -16.52 -15.22 7.57
CA ARG A 44 -17.05 -15.80 6.34
C ARG A 44 -17.63 -14.72 5.42
N SER A 45 -17.71 -15.02 4.13
CA SER A 45 -18.42 -14.17 3.17
C SER A 45 -19.92 -14.30 3.37
N VAL A 46 -20.50 -13.34 4.09
CA VAL A 46 -21.95 -13.18 4.27
C VAL A 46 -22.55 -12.60 3.00
N ARG A 47 -23.70 -13.12 2.56
CA ARG A 47 -24.35 -12.72 1.30
C ARG A 47 -25.79 -12.22 1.48
N VAL A 48 -26.33 -12.29 2.68
CA VAL A 48 -27.67 -11.80 3.03
C VAL A 48 -27.54 -11.18 4.42
N TYR A 49 -27.93 -9.92 4.55
CA TYR A 49 -27.84 -9.15 5.79
C TYR A 49 -29.23 -8.89 6.36
N THR A 50 -29.28 -8.64 7.67
CA THR A 50 -30.51 -8.27 8.37
C THR A 50 -30.84 -6.79 8.15
N ASP A 51 -32.05 -6.40 8.55
CA ASP A 51 -32.47 -5.00 8.54
C ASP A 51 -31.92 -4.16 9.70
N GLU A 52 -30.99 -4.71 10.49
CA GLU A 52 -30.37 -4.01 11.62
C GLU A 52 -29.41 -2.91 11.15
N GLU A 53 -29.66 -1.66 11.57
CA GLU A 53 -28.80 -0.53 11.25
C GLU A 53 -27.48 -0.57 12.03
N ILE A 54 -26.40 -0.12 11.38
CA ILE A 54 -25.06 -0.09 12.00
C ILE A 54 -24.81 1.30 12.58
N PRO A 55 -24.50 1.46 13.87
CA PRO A 55 -24.19 2.76 14.43
C PRO A 55 -22.99 3.40 13.73
N GLU A 56 -23.11 4.69 13.36
CA GLU A 56 -22.09 5.43 12.61
C GLU A 56 -20.71 5.43 13.29
N LYS A 57 -20.68 5.46 14.63
CA LYS A 57 -19.44 5.34 15.41
C LYS A 57 -18.66 4.03 15.12
N ILE A 58 -19.38 2.94 14.87
CA ILE A 58 -18.77 1.64 14.57
C ILE A 58 -18.19 1.66 13.15
N VAL A 59 -18.94 2.18 12.18
CA VAL A 59 -18.47 2.35 10.79
C VAL A 59 -17.20 3.20 10.75
N ASN A 60 -17.21 4.36 11.41
CA ASN A 60 -16.03 5.23 11.49
C ASN A 60 -14.85 4.51 12.14
N LYS A 61 -15.07 3.73 13.20
CA LYS A 61 -13.99 2.96 13.83
C LYS A 61 -13.41 1.89 12.89
N CYS A 62 -14.24 1.25 12.09
CA CYS A 62 -13.80 0.30 11.07
C CYS A 62 -12.93 1.01 10.01
N LEU A 63 -13.32 2.19 9.54
CA LEU A 63 -12.55 2.97 8.57
C LEU A 63 -11.20 3.43 9.14
N GLU A 64 -11.16 3.93 10.38
CA GLU A 64 -9.91 4.28 11.08
C GLU A 64 -8.96 3.09 11.16
N ASN A 65 -9.49 1.90 11.46
CA ASN A 65 -8.68 0.69 11.55
C ASN A 65 -8.21 0.22 10.16
N ALA A 66 -9.04 0.35 9.12
CA ALA A 66 -8.66 0.03 7.74
C ALA A 66 -7.48 0.91 7.27
N LEU A 67 -7.45 2.19 7.66
CA LEU A 67 -6.36 3.14 7.34
C LEU A 67 -5.01 2.76 7.96
N LYS A 68 -4.98 1.87 8.96
CA LYS A 68 -3.73 1.37 9.56
C LYS A 68 -3.08 0.26 8.74
N ALA A 69 -3.73 -0.24 7.71
CA ALA A 69 -3.16 -1.27 6.85
C ALA A 69 -1.85 -0.76 6.19
N PRO A 70 -0.77 -1.55 6.20
CA PRO A 70 0.50 -1.12 5.61
C PRO A 70 0.37 -0.99 4.10
N THR A 71 1.04 0.02 3.54
CA THR A 71 1.14 0.21 2.08
C THR A 71 2.57 0.45 1.66
N SER A 72 2.89 0.15 0.40
CA SER A 72 4.24 0.38 -0.12
C SER A 72 4.62 1.86 0.00
N SER A 73 5.82 2.11 0.55
CA SER A 73 6.31 3.45 0.90
C SER A 73 5.41 4.27 1.84
N ASN A 74 4.39 3.63 2.44
CA ASN A 74 3.30 4.28 3.16
C ASN A 74 2.57 5.38 2.36
N LEU A 75 2.52 5.26 1.03
CA LEU A 75 1.89 6.30 0.21
C LEU A 75 0.37 6.24 0.22
N GLN A 76 -0.27 5.15 0.68
CA GLN A 76 -1.73 5.06 0.80
C GLN A 76 -2.48 5.50 -0.48
N THR A 77 -2.09 4.95 -1.63
CA THR A 77 -2.65 5.27 -2.96
C THR A 77 -3.99 4.58 -3.20
N TRP A 78 -4.92 4.76 -2.26
CA TRP A 78 -6.26 4.20 -2.28
C TRP A 78 -7.26 5.17 -1.64
N GLU A 79 -8.52 5.02 -2.00
CA GLU A 79 -9.65 5.73 -1.42
C GLU A 79 -10.74 4.75 -1.03
N ILE A 80 -11.46 5.07 0.05
CA ILE A 80 -12.67 4.36 0.45
C ILE A 80 -13.82 5.35 0.39
N TYR A 81 -14.81 5.03 -0.44
CA TYR A 81 -16.06 5.77 -0.49
C TYR A 81 -17.12 5.04 0.30
N TRP A 82 -17.56 5.64 1.41
CA TRP A 82 -18.75 5.19 2.12
C TRP A 82 -19.99 5.77 1.44
N VAL A 83 -20.74 4.91 0.73
CA VAL A 83 -21.88 5.33 -0.07
C VAL A 83 -23.12 5.45 0.82
N ARG A 84 -23.56 6.68 1.12
CA ARG A 84 -24.73 6.92 1.99
C ARG A 84 -26.03 7.20 1.24
N SER A 85 -25.96 7.88 0.09
CA SER A 85 -27.14 8.25 -0.71
C SER A 85 -27.85 7.01 -1.25
N LYS A 86 -29.18 6.97 -1.09
CA LYS A 86 -30.03 5.89 -1.61
C LYS A 86 -29.88 5.71 -3.12
N ASP A 87 -29.94 6.80 -3.88
CA ASP A 87 -29.79 6.78 -5.34
C ASP A 87 -28.45 6.17 -5.78
N ASN A 88 -27.37 6.47 -5.04
CA ASN A 88 -26.06 5.90 -5.33
C ASN A 88 -25.95 4.43 -4.90
N LYS A 89 -26.60 4.03 -3.79
CA LYS A 89 -26.71 2.63 -3.39
C LYS A 89 -27.46 1.83 -4.46
N ASP A 90 -28.57 2.33 -5.00
CA ASP A 90 -29.36 1.66 -6.03
C ASP A 90 -28.57 1.47 -7.34
N LYS A 91 -27.82 2.49 -7.76
CA LYS A 91 -26.88 2.39 -8.90
C LYS A 91 -25.80 1.34 -8.66
N LEU A 92 -25.21 1.33 -7.45
CA LEU A 92 -24.16 0.39 -7.09
C LEU A 92 -24.68 -1.05 -7.03
N ILE A 93 -25.87 -1.26 -6.48
CA ILE A 93 -26.56 -2.55 -6.49
C ILE A 93 -26.69 -3.08 -7.92
N LYS A 94 -27.15 -2.25 -8.86
CA LYS A 94 -27.28 -2.63 -10.27
C LYS A 94 -25.93 -2.95 -10.89
N ALA A 95 -24.89 -2.15 -10.61
CA ALA A 95 -23.52 -2.41 -11.07
C ALA A 95 -22.96 -3.73 -10.52
N CYS A 96 -23.38 -4.12 -9.32
CA CYS A 96 -23.07 -5.42 -8.69
C CYS A 96 -24.02 -6.55 -9.15
N PHE A 97 -24.69 -6.40 -10.29
CA PHE A 97 -25.65 -7.38 -10.85
C PHE A 97 -26.80 -7.73 -9.90
N SER A 98 -27.21 -6.80 -9.04
CA SER A 98 -28.33 -6.99 -8.10
C SER A 98 -28.15 -8.19 -7.16
N GLN A 99 -26.90 -8.53 -6.84
CA GLN A 99 -26.60 -9.62 -5.91
C GLN A 99 -27.21 -9.38 -4.52
N PRO A 100 -27.70 -10.42 -3.81
CA PRO A 100 -28.30 -10.27 -2.48
C PRO A 100 -27.40 -9.54 -1.48
N ALA A 101 -26.08 -9.74 -1.56
CA ALA A 101 -25.13 -9.08 -0.66
C ALA A 101 -25.15 -7.56 -0.82
N ALA A 102 -25.17 -7.07 -2.05
CA ALA A 102 -25.25 -5.63 -2.33
C ALA A 102 -26.63 -5.06 -2.00
N LYS A 103 -27.70 -5.84 -2.26
CA LYS A 103 -29.09 -5.41 -2.02
C LYS A 103 -29.47 -5.29 -0.55
N THR A 104 -28.97 -6.21 0.28
CA THR A 104 -29.39 -6.33 1.69
C THR A 104 -28.43 -5.65 2.65
N ALA A 105 -27.18 -5.38 2.25
CA ALA A 105 -26.22 -4.69 3.10
C ALA A 105 -26.71 -3.27 3.45
N LYS A 106 -26.59 -2.92 4.74
CA LYS A 106 -26.88 -1.55 5.22
C LYS A 106 -25.90 -0.53 4.71
N GLU A 107 -24.62 -0.89 4.70
CA GLU A 107 -23.56 0.00 4.26
C GLU A 107 -22.78 -0.62 3.11
N LEU A 108 -22.51 0.21 2.11
CA LEU A 108 -21.73 -0.15 0.93
C LEU A 108 -20.49 0.73 0.87
N PHE A 109 -19.34 0.08 0.71
CA PHE A 109 -18.04 0.72 0.58
C PHE A 109 -17.45 0.41 -0.79
N VAL A 110 -16.96 1.44 -1.48
CA VAL A 110 -16.23 1.28 -2.73
C VAL A 110 -14.77 1.60 -2.48
N PHE A 111 -13.91 0.62 -2.72
CA PHE A 111 -12.47 0.75 -2.62
C PHE A 111 -11.91 1.06 -4.01
N VAL A 112 -11.19 2.18 -4.13
CA VAL A 112 -10.62 2.63 -5.39
C VAL A 112 -9.12 2.69 -5.26
N ALA A 113 -8.41 1.99 -6.14
CA ALA A 113 -6.97 2.17 -6.28
C ALA A 113 -6.71 3.51 -7.01
N ARG A 114 -5.84 4.36 -6.42
CA ARG A 114 -5.45 5.65 -6.97
C ARG A 114 -3.95 5.74 -7.18
N PRO A 115 -3.38 4.97 -8.14
CA PRO A 115 -1.95 5.04 -8.42
C PRO A 115 -1.49 6.48 -8.69
N ASP A 116 -2.33 7.30 -9.31
CA ASP A 116 -2.08 8.71 -9.61
C ASP A 116 -1.81 9.59 -8.37
N HIS A 117 -2.32 9.20 -7.20
CA HIS A 117 -2.13 9.93 -5.94
C HIS A 117 -0.72 9.78 -5.33
N TRP A 118 0.15 8.96 -5.91
CA TRP A 118 1.50 8.74 -5.38
C TRP A 118 2.28 10.04 -5.22
N ARG A 119 2.11 11.02 -6.14
CA ARG A 119 2.80 12.31 -6.10
C ARG A 119 2.36 13.13 -4.89
N ARG A 120 1.05 13.38 -4.79
CA ARG A 120 0.43 14.12 -3.68
C ARG A 120 0.84 13.52 -2.32
N ASN A 121 0.74 12.20 -2.18
CA ASN A 121 1.02 11.54 -0.91
C ASN A 121 2.53 11.48 -0.59
N ASN A 122 3.38 11.39 -1.62
CA ASN A 122 4.83 11.49 -1.45
C ASN A 122 5.25 12.88 -0.98
N ASP A 123 4.62 13.92 -1.52
CA ASP A 123 4.89 15.31 -1.13
C ASP A 123 4.44 15.55 0.32
N MET A 124 3.26 15.06 0.72
CA MET A 124 2.83 15.08 2.13
C MET A 124 3.80 14.34 3.07
N MET A 125 4.37 13.22 2.62
CA MET A 125 5.36 12.49 3.41
C MET A 125 6.68 13.27 3.54
N LEU A 126 7.14 13.90 2.45
CA LEU A 126 8.30 14.78 2.47
C LEU A 126 8.09 15.96 3.42
N ASP A 127 6.93 16.62 3.34
CA ASP A 127 6.55 17.71 4.24
C ASP A 127 6.62 17.25 5.70
N TYR A 128 6.00 16.11 6.01
CA TYR A 128 6.03 15.53 7.35
C TYR A 128 7.47 15.22 7.82
N ILE A 129 8.30 14.59 6.98
CA ILE A 129 9.69 14.28 7.33
C ILE A 129 10.48 15.57 7.61
N ASN A 130 10.26 16.62 6.81
CA ASN A 130 10.94 17.90 6.98
C ASN A 130 10.54 18.65 8.26
N THR A 131 9.40 18.31 8.88
CA THR A 131 9.03 18.84 10.22
C THR A 131 9.79 18.18 11.38
N ARG A 132 10.49 17.06 11.14
CA ARG A 132 11.22 16.35 12.19
C ARG A 132 12.60 16.95 12.40
N ASP A 133 13.11 16.89 13.63
CA ASP A 133 14.49 17.26 13.91
C ASP A 133 15.47 16.25 13.30
N ASN A 134 16.40 16.75 12.49
CA ASN A 134 17.49 15.99 11.87
C ASN A 134 17.06 14.67 11.18
N PRO A 135 16.18 14.72 10.16
CA PRO A 135 15.72 13.52 9.48
C PRO A 135 16.88 12.81 8.75
N PRO A 136 16.92 11.46 8.74
CA PRO A 136 17.98 10.73 8.06
C PRO A 136 18.01 11.03 6.56
N ASN A 137 19.21 11.26 6.01
CA ASN A 137 19.40 11.56 4.58
C ASN A 137 18.89 10.43 3.67
N SER A 138 18.97 9.17 4.13
CA SER A 138 18.42 8.01 3.41
C SER A 138 16.90 8.13 3.22
N VAL A 139 16.17 8.64 4.22
CA VAL A 139 14.72 8.83 4.15
C VAL A 139 14.38 9.99 3.21
N LEU A 140 15.08 11.11 3.31
CA LEU A 140 14.92 12.24 2.38
C LEU A 140 15.22 11.83 0.92
N ASN A 141 16.30 11.10 0.68
CA ASN A 141 16.63 10.58 -0.65
C ASN A 141 15.60 9.56 -1.16
N TYR A 142 15.05 8.73 -0.27
CA TYR A 142 14.04 7.74 -0.63
C TYR A 142 12.79 8.42 -1.21
N TYR A 143 12.17 9.33 -0.46
CA TYR A 143 10.98 10.05 -0.92
C TYR A 143 11.27 11.13 -1.96
N GLY A 144 12.48 11.72 -1.93
CA GLY A 144 12.91 12.75 -2.87
C GLY A 144 13.26 12.21 -4.25
N LYS A 145 13.79 10.99 -4.36
CA LYS A 145 14.32 10.42 -5.60
C LYS A 145 13.75 9.03 -5.91
N ILE A 146 13.92 8.07 -5.01
CA ILE A 146 13.59 6.66 -5.29
C ILE A 146 12.10 6.50 -5.55
N THR A 147 11.23 7.03 -4.68
CA THR A 147 9.78 6.95 -4.85
C THR A 147 9.36 7.60 -6.17
N LYS A 148 9.95 8.76 -6.52
CA LYS A 148 9.66 9.43 -7.79
C LYS A 148 10.03 8.59 -9.01
N TYR A 149 11.14 7.86 -8.97
CA TYR A 149 11.53 6.97 -10.05
C TYR A 149 10.70 5.69 -10.12
N ALA A 150 10.38 5.11 -8.97
CA ALA A 150 9.66 3.84 -8.87
C ALA A 150 8.19 3.98 -9.30
N TYR A 151 7.52 5.06 -8.88
CA TYR A 151 6.07 5.24 -9.08
C TYR A 151 5.71 6.09 -10.30
N ASN A 152 6.67 6.79 -10.90
CA ASN A 152 6.40 7.54 -12.12
C ASN A 152 6.31 6.59 -13.32
N GLN A 153 5.09 6.33 -13.76
CA GLN A 153 4.77 5.47 -14.90
C GLN A 153 4.88 6.18 -16.27
N GLY A 154 5.02 7.51 -16.29
CA GLY A 154 5.07 8.31 -17.53
C GLY A 154 3.72 8.50 -18.22
N PHE A 155 3.74 9.18 -19.36
CA PHE A 155 2.56 9.38 -20.20
C PHE A 155 2.08 8.03 -20.78
N LEU A 156 0.78 7.73 -20.63
CA LEU A 156 0.14 6.48 -21.07
C LEU A 156 0.85 5.19 -20.63
N ASN A 157 1.55 5.22 -19.49
CA ASN A 157 2.28 4.06 -18.96
C ASN A 157 3.43 3.58 -19.88
N LEU A 158 3.93 4.44 -20.77
CA LEU A 158 4.98 4.09 -21.73
C LEU A 158 6.27 3.63 -21.04
N PHE A 159 6.65 4.26 -19.92
CA PHE A 159 7.83 3.81 -19.16
C PHE A 159 7.59 2.47 -18.47
N GLY A 160 6.36 2.16 -18.06
CA GLY A 160 5.99 0.84 -17.56
C GLY A 160 6.16 -0.23 -18.64
N PHE A 161 5.71 0.04 -19.87
CA PHE A 161 5.89 -0.85 -21.01
C PHE A 161 7.37 -1.05 -21.38
N LEU A 162 8.15 0.02 -21.46
CA LEU A 162 9.59 -0.05 -21.73
C LEU A 162 10.35 -0.84 -20.65
N LYS A 163 10.03 -0.63 -19.37
CA LYS A 163 10.60 -1.44 -18.28
C LYS A 163 10.24 -2.91 -18.43
N LYS A 164 9.00 -3.23 -18.80
CA LYS A 164 8.54 -4.61 -19.02
C LYS A 164 9.28 -5.27 -20.19
N LEU A 165 9.49 -4.55 -21.29
CA LEU A 165 10.30 -5.02 -22.41
C LEU A 165 11.75 -5.26 -21.98
N LEU A 166 12.36 -4.33 -21.25
CA LEU A 166 13.74 -4.47 -20.78
C LEU A 166 13.92 -5.68 -19.86
N ILE A 167 13.00 -5.91 -18.91
CA ILE A 167 13.01 -7.11 -18.06
C ILE A 167 12.85 -8.36 -18.90
N PHE A 168 11.89 -8.39 -19.84
CA PHE A 168 11.70 -9.52 -20.74
C PHE A 168 12.99 -9.87 -21.51
N PHE A 169 13.72 -8.88 -22.03
CA PHE A 169 14.98 -9.11 -22.74
C PHE A 169 16.12 -9.53 -21.82
N LEU A 170 16.22 -8.97 -20.60
CA LEU A 170 17.21 -9.38 -19.61
C LEU A 170 17.01 -10.82 -19.16
N ASP A 171 15.78 -11.20 -18.83
CA ASP A 171 15.42 -12.57 -18.46
C ASP A 171 15.74 -13.55 -19.62
N HIS A 172 15.49 -13.15 -20.88
CA HIS A 172 15.82 -13.99 -22.03
C HIS A 172 17.33 -14.11 -22.28
N LEU A 173 18.10 -13.04 -22.02
CA LEU A 173 19.56 -13.04 -22.09
C LEU A 173 20.18 -13.92 -20.99
N GLU A 174 19.62 -13.88 -19.78
CA GLU A 174 20.04 -14.71 -18.65
C GLU A 174 19.73 -16.20 -18.90
N LEU A 175 18.54 -16.50 -19.42
CA LEU A 175 18.18 -17.85 -19.88
C LEU A 175 19.07 -18.33 -21.04
N TYR A 176 19.45 -17.44 -21.96
CA TYR A 176 20.40 -17.77 -23.03
C TYR A 176 21.79 -18.11 -22.45
N GLN A 177 22.29 -17.34 -21.48
CA GLN A 177 23.55 -17.64 -20.80
C GLN A 177 23.51 -18.96 -20.03
N GLU A 178 22.43 -19.25 -19.29
CA GLU A 178 22.26 -20.54 -18.62
C GLU A 178 22.19 -21.72 -19.61
N SER A 179 21.58 -21.53 -20.78
CA SER A 179 21.51 -22.56 -21.82
C SER A 179 22.87 -22.91 -22.43
N GLN A 180 23.74 -21.90 -22.63
CA GLN A 180 25.10 -22.12 -23.13
C GLN A 180 25.98 -22.81 -22.09
N HIS A 181 25.80 -22.52 -20.80
CA HIS A 181 26.53 -23.20 -19.72
C HIS A 181 26.11 -24.67 -19.53
N ARG A 182 24.89 -25.07 -19.89
CA ARG A 182 24.45 -26.48 -19.86
C ARG A 182 24.88 -27.31 -21.08
N LEU A 183 25.34 -26.68 -22.16
CA LEU A 183 25.83 -27.35 -23.37
C LEU A 183 27.35 -27.63 -23.34
N VAL A 184 28.04 -27.24 -22.27
CA VAL A 184 29.51 -27.42 -22.08
C VAL A 184 29.82 -28.43 -20.95
N ILE A 185 28.89 -29.34 -20.64
CA ILE A 185 29.10 -30.47 -19.71
C ILE A 185 28.93 -31.78 -20.47
#